data_AF-A0A485NBK8-F1
#
_entry.id   AF-A0A485NBK8-F1
#
_cell.length_a   1.000
_cell.length_b   1.000
_cell.length_c   1.000
_cell.angle_alpha   90.00
_cell.angle_beta   90.00
_cell.angle_gamma   90.00
#
_symmetry.space_group_name_H-M   'P 1'
#
loop_
_entity.id
_entity.type
_entity.pdbx_description
1 polymer ?
#
loop_
_entity_poly.entity_id
_entity_poly.type
_entity_poly.pdbx_seq_one_letter_code
_entity_poly.pdbx_strand_id
1 'polypeptide(L)' 'MQGRVVKLFTNHFRVTSRPELLTYKYNIDYMPEVEDGKVRTDLLCQHKHVIGECPTLDGNSLLLPHQLQKQ' A
#
# COMPACT_ATOMS: atom_id res chain seq x y z
N MET A 1 -7.89 -5.26 -46.45
CA MET A 1 -6.54 -5.84 -46.31
C MET A 1 -6.24 -5.95 -44.83
N GLN A 2 -5.97 -7.15 -44.32
CA GLN A 2 -5.56 -7.32 -42.91
C GLN A 2 -4.04 -7.40 -42.84
N GLY A 3 -3.47 -6.71 -41.84
CA GLY A 3 -2.03 -6.54 -41.66
C GLY A 3 -1.32 -7.81 -41.18
N ARG A 4 0.01 -7.79 -41.27
CA ARG A 4 0.89 -8.87 -40.82
C ARG A 4 1.26 -8.69 -39.35
N VAL A 5 1.19 -9.76 -38.56
CA VAL A 5 1.60 -9.74 -37.15
C VAL A 5 3.11 -9.58 -37.06
N VAL A 6 3.56 -8.63 -36.22
CA VAL A 6 4.97 -8.38 -35.92
C VAL A 6 5.17 -8.31 -34.41
N LYS A 7 6.36 -8.70 -33.95
CA LYS A 7 6.71 -8.69 -32.53
C LYS A 7 7.23 -7.31 -32.14
N LEU A 8 6.60 -6.69 -31.14
CA LEU A 8 7.01 -5.40 -30.61
C LEU A 8 7.74 -5.58 -29.28
N PHE A 9 8.74 -4.74 -29.07
CA PHE A 9 9.39 -4.57 -27.78
C PHE A 9 8.91 -3.26 -27.18
N THR A 10 8.89 -3.22 -25.86
CA THR A 10 8.52 -2.02 -25.12
C THR A 10 9.41 -1.93 -23.89
N ASN A 11 9.49 -0.74 -23.30
CA ASN A 11 10.22 -0.43 -22.09
C ASN A 11 9.54 -0.96 -20.81
N HIS A 12 8.68 -1.97 -20.92
CA HIS A 12 8.01 -2.58 -19.78
C HIS A 12 8.82 -3.76 -19.26
N PHE A 13 9.04 -3.78 -17.94
CA PHE A 13 9.57 -4.94 -17.24
C PHE A 13 8.43 -5.67 -16.54
N ARG A 14 8.40 -6.99 -16.68
CA ARG A 14 7.42 -7.81 -15.96
C ARG A 14 7.83 -7.89 -14.48
N VAL A 15 7.02 -7.28 -13.62
CA VAL A 15 7.13 -7.49 -12.18
C VAL A 15 6.54 -8.86 -11.87
N THR A 16 7.35 -9.78 -11.34
CA THR A 16 6.87 -11.07 -10.84
C THR A 16 6.40 -10.87 -9.40
N SER A 17 5.09 -10.78 -9.20
CA SER A 17 4.53 -10.83 -7.85
C SER A 17 4.77 -12.20 -7.24
N ARG A 18 5.04 -12.25 -5.92
CA ARG A 18 4.88 -13.48 -5.15
C ARG A 18 3.37 -13.62 -4.92
N PRO A 19 2.67 -14.62 -5.48
CA PRO A 19 1.22 -14.75 -5.36
C PRO A 19 0.73 -14.90 -3.91
N GLU A 20 1.62 -15.24 -2.98
CA GLU A 20 1.36 -15.36 -1.54
C GLU A 20 1.40 -14.03 -0.78
N LEU A 21 1.86 -12.93 -1.40
CA LEU A 21 1.94 -11.63 -0.74
C LEU A 21 0.56 -10.96 -0.70
N LEU A 22 -0.24 -11.34 0.28
CA LEU A 22 -1.52 -10.70 0.59
C LEU A 22 -1.27 -9.34 1.24
N THR A 23 -1.81 -8.28 0.64
CA THR A 23 -1.84 -6.95 1.27
C THR A 23 -3.09 -6.84 2.13
N TYR A 24 -2.92 -6.47 3.39
CA TYR A 24 -4.00 -6.25 4.34
C TYR A 24 -4.37 -4.77 4.37
N LYS A 25 -5.66 -4.48 4.16
CA LYS A 25 -6.20 -3.12 4.20
C LYS A 25 -6.94 -2.90 5.52
N TYR A 26 -6.53 -1.88 6.26
CA TYR A 26 -7.14 -1.46 7.53
C TYR A 26 -7.73 -0.06 7.37
N ASN A 27 -8.90 0.18 7.96
CA ASN A 27 -9.43 1.53 8.11
C ASN A 27 -8.87 2.15 9.38
N ILE A 28 -8.48 3.42 9.31
CA ILE A 28 -7.97 4.17 10.46
C ILE A 28 -8.96 5.26 10.81
N ASP A 29 -9.37 5.24 12.08
CA ASP A 29 -10.16 6.30 12.70
C ASP A 29 -9.28 7.01 13.74
N TYR A 30 -9.23 8.34 13.67
CA TYR A 30 -8.48 9.17 14.60
C TYR A 30 -9.42 9.78 15.64
N MET A 31 -9.03 9.72 16.92
CA MET A 31 -9.77 10.32 18.02
C MET A 31 -8.81 11.15 18.89
N PRO A 32 -8.90 12.50 18.91
CA PRO A 32 -9.87 13.34 18.17
C PRO A 32 -9.65 13.29 16.65
N GLU A 33 -10.65 13.74 15.89
CA GLU A 33 -10.55 13.83 14.43
C GLU A 33 -9.39 14.76 14.04
N VAL A 34 -8.50 14.25 13.20
CA VAL A 34 -7.36 15.01 12.66
C VAL A 34 -7.65 15.20 11.19
N GLU A 35 -7.73 16.43 10.66
CA GLU A 35 -7.97 16.66 9.22
C GLU A 35 -6.68 16.66 8.40
N ASP A 36 -5.57 17.08 9.01
CA ASP A 36 -4.28 17.22 8.33
C ASP A 36 -3.63 15.86 8.04
N GLY A 37 -3.43 15.56 6.75
CA GLY A 37 -2.87 14.29 6.29
C GLY A 37 -1.41 14.06 6.71
N LYS A 38 -0.62 15.13 6.89
CA LYS A 38 0.76 15.02 7.36
C LYS A 38 0.79 14.66 8.84
N VAL A 39 -0.05 15.30 9.66
CA VAL A 39 -0.19 14.96 11.08
C VAL A 39 -0.65 13.51 11.25
N ARG A 40 -1.63 13.05 10.47
CA ARG A 40 -2.04 11.63 10.43
C ARG A 40 -0.87 10.69 10.15
N THR A 41 -0.06 11.03 9.14
CA THR A 41 1.12 10.24 8.75
C THR A 41 2.18 10.21 9.85
N ASP A 42 2.46 11.36 10.48
CA ASP A 42 3.43 11.49 11.56
C ASP A 42 2.99 10.69 12.80
N LEU A 43 1.69 10.70 13.15
CA LEU A 43 1.13 9.88 14.23
C LEU A 43 1.28 8.38 13.98
N LEU A 44 1.03 7.91 12.75
CA LEU A 44 1.26 6.52 12.38
C LEU A 44 2.75 6.16 12.42
N CYS A 45 3.62 7.10 12.03
CA CYS A 45 5.07 6.92 12.08
C CYS A 45 5.60 6.76 13.51
N GLN A 46 4.89 7.26 14.53
CA GLN A 46 5.24 7.01 15.94
C GLN A 46 5.04 5.53 16.33
N HIS A 47 4.18 4.81 15.60
CA HIS A 47 3.80 3.42 15.88
C HIS A 47 4.47 2.41 14.91
N LYS A 48 5.58 2.80 14.27
CA LYS A 48 6.36 1.96 13.35
C LYS A 48 6.75 0.59 13.92
N HIS A 49 6.90 0.47 15.23
CA HIS A 49 7.21 -0.80 15.86
C HIS A 49 6.12 -1.87 15.68
N VAL A 50 4.85 -1.48 15.49
CA VAL A 50 3.73 -2.40 15.20
C VAL A 50 3.40 -2.42 13.72
N ILE A 51 3.43 -1.26 13.08
CA ILE A 51 2.94 -1.05 11.70
C ILE A 51 4.01 -1.41 10.66
N GLY A 52 5.29 -1.41 11.05
CA GLY A 52 6.42 -1.57 10.15
C GLY A 52 6.94 -0.26 9.57
N GLU A 53 8.01 -0.35 8.80
CA GLU A 53 8.60 0.79 8.11
C GLU A 53 7.81 1.12 6.84
N CYS A 54 7.52 2.41 6.64
CA CYS A 54 6.86 2.97 5.45
C CYS A 54 5.43 2.42 5.18
N PRO A 55 4.44 2.74 6.04
CA PRO A 55 3.04 2.42 5.75
C PRO A 55 2.55 3.16 4.51
N THR A 56 1.93 2.42 3.57
CA THR A 56 1.23 3.05 2.45
C THR A 56 -0.15 3.50 2.92
N LEU A 57 -0.37 4.82 2.87
CA LEU A 57 -1.64 5.46 3.20
C LEU A 57 -2.39 5.81 1.92
N ASP A 58 -3.64 5.35 1.84
CA ASP A 58 -4.60 5.69 0.80
C ASP A 58 -5.80 6.36 1.47
N GLY A 59 -5.72 7.68 1.66
CA GLY A 59 -6.70 8.44 2.46
C GLY A 59 -6.70 7.99 3.93
N ASN A 60 -7.81 7.41 4.39
CA ASN A 60 -7.96 6.84 5.73
C ASN A 60 -7.67 5.33 5.79
N SER A 61 -7.15 4.75 4.71
CA SER A 61 -6.81 3.33 4.67
C SER A 61 -5.31 3.10 4.79
N LEU A 62 -4.94 2.12 5.60
CA LEU A 62 -3.58 1.64 5.79
C LEU A 62 -3.39 0.30 5.09
N LEU A 63 -2.36 0.19 4.26
CA LEU A 63 -2.00 -1.05 3.57
C LEU A 63 -0.74 -1.64 4.18
N LEU A 64 -0.83 -2.88 4.66
CA LEU A 64 0.27 -3.60 5.30
C LEU A 64 0.57 -4.94 4.62
N PRO A 65 1.85 -5.35 4.57
CA PRO A 65 2.23 -6.67 4.06
C PRO A 65 1.99 -7.81 5.06
N HIS A 66 1.59 -7.49 6.29
CA HIS A 66 1.31 -8.45 7.36
C HIS A 66 0.01 -8.10 8.11
N GLN A 67 -0.53 -9.08 8.83
CA GLN A 67 -1.66 -8.85 9.71
C GLN A 67 -1.20 -8.15 10.99
N LEU A 68 -1.99 -7.18 11.46
CA LEU A 68 -1.89 -6.67 12.81
C LEU A 68 -2.43 -7.71 13.79
N GLN A 69 -1.66 -8.05 14.82
CA GLN A 69 -2.12 -8.91 15.90
C GLN A 69 -3.16 -8.15 16.73
N LYS A 70 -4.28 -8.79 17.07
CA LYS A 70 -5.24 -8.23 18.02
C LYS A 70 -4.60 -8.24 19.41
N GLN A 71 -4.52 -7.09 20.06
CA GLN A 71 -4.28 -7.00 21.50
C GLN A 71 -5.54 -7.38 22.27
#